data_AF-A0A3P5ZLA9-F1
#
_entry.id   AF-A0A3P5ZLA9-F1
#
_cell.length_a   1.000
_cell.length_b   1.000
_cell.length_c   1.000
_cell.angle_alpha   90.00
_cell.angle_beta   90.00
_cell.angle_gamma   90.00
#
_symmetry.space_group_name_H-M   'P 1'
#
loop_
_entity.id
_entity.type
_entity.pdbx_description
1 polymer ?
#
loop_
_entity_poly.entity_id
_entity_poly.type
_entity_poly.pdbx_seq_one_letter_code
_entity_poly.pdbx_strand_id
1 'polypeptide(L)'
;MKSKKEQEGNSNSAKSGETVSPEAKAKAAEAKARGQDAFQRKDYQMAIDAYTQAIDFDPTDHTFFSNRSLCWLLLGQGEHALSDAKACRELKPDWPKACYREGAALRLLQRFDEAANAFYEGVLLSPESKELIDAFREAVDAGRKFHGKDKIKDKS
;
A
#
# COMPACT_ATOMS: atom_id res chain seq x y z
N MET A 1 -5.11 -41.05 35.58
CA MET A 1 -3.92 -41.54 34.85
C MET A 1 -4.06 -41.12 33.39
N LYS A 2 -3.07 -40.33 32.88
CA LYS A 2 -2.64 -40.13 31.47
C LYS A 2 -3.71 -39.85 30.40
N SER A 3 -3.58 -39.01 29.38
CA SER A 3 -2.66 -37.97 28.87
C SER A 3 -3.10 -37.75 27.42
N LYS A 4 -2.85 -36.55 26.88
CA LYS A 4 -2.74 -36.17 25.44
C LYS A 4 -4.02 -36.10 24.59
N LYS A 5 -4.30 -34.89 24.09
CA LYS A 5 -3.88 -34.53 22.72
C LYS A 5 -3.81 -33.02 22.55
N GLU A 6 -2.62 -32.55 22.17
CA GLU A 6 -2.37 -31.23 21.60
C GLU A 6 -3.10 -31.09 20.26
N GLN A 7 -3.58 -29.88 19.95
CA GLN A 7 -3.40 -29.31 18.62
C GLN A 7 -3.04 -27.84 18.74
N GLU A 8 -1.86 -27.55 18.22
CA GLU A 8 -1.21 -26.26 18.10
C GLU A 8 -1.93 -25.42 17.05
N GLY A 9 -2.49 -24.29 17.48
CA GLY A 9 -2.76 -23.15 16.62
C GLY A 9 -1.63 -22.15 16.79
N ASN A 10 -0.50 -22.37 16.11
CA ASN A 10 0.62 -21.44 16.11
C ASN A 10 0.27 -20.22 15.23
N SER A 11 -0.51 -19.29 15.78
CA SER A 11 -0.59 -17.94 15.24
C SER A 11 0.66 -17.18 15.70
N ASN A 12 1.67 -17.11 14.83
CA ASN A 12 2.83 -16.23 14.98
C ASN A 12 2.37 -14.76 14.84
N SER A 13 1.73 -14.28 15.90
CA SER A 13 1.56 -12.89 16.25
C SER A 13 2.74 -12.54 17.15
N ALA A 14 3.49 -11.50 16.78
CA ALA A 14 4.64 -10.87 17.45
C ALA A 14 5.97 -11.05 16.72
N LYS A 15 6.24 -10.12 15.79
CA LYS A 15 7.61 -9.63 15.53
C LYS A 15 7.61 -8.10 15.50
N SER A 16 7.31 -7.48 16.63
CA SER A 16 7.38 -6.02 16.83
C SER A 16 8.52 -5.62 17.79
N GLY A 17 9.59 -6.42 17.86
CA GLY A 17 10.67 -6.22 18.85
C GLY A 17 12.08 -6.60 18.44
N GLU A 18 12.32 -7.10 17.23
CA GLU A 18 13.69 -7.34 16.75
C GLU A 18 14.21 -6.07 16.06
N THR A 19 15.23 -5.46 16.65
CA THR A 19 15.94 -4.34 16.02
C THR A 19 16.68 -4.85 14.78
N VAL A 20 16.30 -4.37 13.60
CA VAL A 20 16.96 -4.71 12.33
C VAL A 20 18.43 -4.28 12.40
N SER A 21 19.35 -5.21 12.14
CA SER A 21 20.79 -4.96 12.27
C SER A 21 21.29 -3.89 11.29
N PRO A 22 22.36 -3.15 11.61
CA PRO A 22 22.93 -2.16 10.68
C PRO A 22 23.31 -2.77 9.32
N GLU A 23 23.79 -4.01 9.30
CA GLU A 23 24.12 -4.73 8.07
C GLU A 23 22.87 -5.03 7.22
N ALA A 24 21.79 -5.46 7.85
CA ALA A 24 20.52 -5.69 7.17
C ALA A 24 19.96 -4.38 6.59
N LYS A 25 20.06 -3.28 7.34
CA LYS A 25 19.68 -1.94 6.84
C LYS A 25 20.53 -1.49 5.65
N ALA A 26 21.82 -1.77 5.65
CA ALA A 26 22.70 -1.47 4.52
C ALA A 26 22.29 -2.26 3.26
N LYS A 27 22.04 -3.57 3.41
CA LYS A 27 21.53 -4.43 2.33
C LYS A 27 20.17 -3.97 1.81
N ALA A 28 19.28 -3.55 2.71
CA ALA A 28 17.98 -2.97 2.35
C ALA A 28 18.14 -1.66 1.55
N ALA A 29 19.07 -0.79 1.94
CA ALA A 29 19.36 0.45 1.23
C ALA A 29 19.93 0.21 -0.17
N GLU A 30 20.81 -0.79 -0.34
CA GLU A 30 21.31 -1.19 -1.67
C GLU A 30 20.18 -1.74 -2.55
N ALA A 31 19.31 -2.58 -1.99
CA ALA A 31 18.12 -3.09 -2.68
C ALA A 31 17.16 -1.95 -3.07
N LYS A 32 16.93 -0.98 -2.17
CA LYS A 32 16.16 0.24 -2.45
C LYS A 32 16.74 1.02 -3.62
N ALA A 33 18.06 1.22 -3.66
CA ALA A 33 18.74 1.94 -4.74
C ALA A 33 18.56 1.23 -6.09
N ARG A 34 18.69 -0.10 -6.12
CA ARG A 34 18.37 -0.91 -7.32
C ARG A 34 16.91 -0.76 -7.74
N GLY A 35 15.98 -0.74 -6.78
CA GLY A 35 14.55 -0.52 -7.05
C GLY A 35 14.28 0.87 -7.64
N GLN A 36 14.96 1.90 -7.15
CA GLN A 36 14.85 3.26 -7.69
C GLN A 36 15.41 3.36 -9.11
N ASP A 37 16.56 2.73 -9.38
CA ASP A 37 17.14 2.68 -10.73
C ASP A 37 16.21 1.96 -11.72
N ALA A 38 15.71 0.78 -11.36
CA ALA A 38 14.75 0.04 -12.18
C ALA A 38 13.46 0.85 -12.43
N PHE A 39 12.96 1.54 -11.39
CA PHE A 39 11.80 2.43 -11.51
C PHE A 39 12.04 3.58 -12.51
N GLN A 40 13.23 4.22 -12.46
CA GLN A 40 13.59 5.28 -13.41
C GLN A 40 13.66 4.77 -14.84
N ARG A 41 14.10 3.52 -15.04
CA ARG A 41 14.09 2.82 -16.33
C ARG A 41 12.70 2.32 -16.75
N LYS A 42 11.66 2.56 -15.94
CA LYS A 42 10.29 2.06 -16.10
C LYS A 42 10.18 0.53 -16.10
N ASP A 43 11.20 -0.15 -15.59
CA ASP A 43 11.16 -1.60 -15.36
C ASP A 43 10.52 -1.87 -14.00
N TYR A 44 9.19 -1.80 -13.97
CA TYR A 44 8.43 -1.89 -12.72
C TYR A 44 8.50 -3.27 -12.09
N GLN A 45 8.66 -4.34 -12.88
CA GLN A 45 8.81 -5.69 -12.34
C GLN A 45 10.15 -5.85 -11.63
N MET A 46 11.25 -5.39 -12.24
CA MET A 46 12.56 -5.40 -11.58
C MET A 46 12.58 -4.49 -10.35
N ALA A 47 11.85 -3.36 -10.37
CA ALA A 47 11.70 -2.49 -9.21
C ALA A 47 10.95 -3.20 -8.05
N ILE A 48 9.90 -3.96 -8.35
CA ILE A 48 9.15 -4.76 -7.37
C ILE A 48 10.06 -5.80 -6.72
N ASP A 49 10.84 -6.53 -7.51
CA ASP A 49 11.74 -7.56 -6.99
C ASP A 49 12.78 -6.94 -6.04
N ALA A 50 13.33 -5.77 -6.42
CA ALA A 50 14.29 -5.05 -5.60
C ALA A 50 13.67 -4.50 -4.29
N TYR A 51 12.46 -3.92 -4.34
CA TYR A 51 11.77 -3.48 -3.12
C TYR A 51 11.33 -4.66 -2.24
N THR A 52 11.02 -5.81 -2.83
CA THR A 52 10.75 -7.04 -2.07
C THR A 52 11.99 -7.48 -1.30
N GLN A 53 13.15 -7.51 -1.93
CA GLN A 53 14.42 -7.77 -1.24
C GLN A 53 14.70 -6.73 -0.14
N ALA A 54 14.38 -5.45 -0.37
CA ALA A 54 14.55 -4.42 0.64
C ALA A 54 13.67 -4.69 1.88
N ILE A 55 12.41 -5.11 1.67
CA ILE A 55 11.48 -5.50 2.74
C ILE A 55 11.95 -6.76 3.47
N ASP A 56 12.48 -7.75 2.75
CA ASP A 56 13.01 -8.98 3.37
C ASP A 56 14.20 -8.69 4.29
N PHE A 57 15.03 -7.69 3.96
CA PHE A 57 16.13 -7.25 4.81
C PHE A 57 15.69 -6.32 5.94
N ASP A 58 14.81 -5.36 5.67
CA ASP A 58 14.29 -4.41 6.65
C ASP A 58 12.79 -4.17 6.41
N PRO A 59 11.90 -4.88 7.13
CA PRO A 59 10.46 -4.71 7.00
C PRO A 59 9.93 -3.48 7.75
N THR A 60 10.81 -2.68 8.38
CA THR A 60 10.40 -1.54 9.22
C THR A 60 10.43 -0.20 8.48
N ASP A 61 11.07 -0.11 7.31
CA ASP A 61 11.05 1.10 6.47
C ASP A 61 9.78 1.12 5.60
N HIS A 62 8.81 1.93 6.04
CA HIS A 62 7.55 2.17 5.33
C HIS A 62 7.72 2.61 3.86
N THR A 63 8.86 3.22 3.50
CA THR A 63 9.08 3.74 2.14
C THR A 63 9.21 2.62 1.11
N PHE A 64 9.64 1.41 1.50
CA PHE A 64 9.73 0.28 0.57
C PHE A 64 8.35 -0.16 0.12
N PHE A 65 7.41 -0.31 1.05
CA PHE A 65 6.02 -0.63 0.77
C PHE A 65 5.36 0.45 -0.10
N SER A 66 5.57 1.73 0.21
CA SER A 66 5.03 2.84 -0.60
C SER A 66 5.54 2.84 -2.04
N ASN A 67 6.81 2.50 -2.25
CA ASN A 67 7.40 2.45 -3.59
C ASN A 67 6.98 1.18 -4.36
N ARG A 68 6.91 0.02 -3.69
CA ARG A 68 6.42 -1.21 -4.31
C ARG A 68 4.93 -1.12 -4.66
N SER A 69 4.12 -0.50 -3.80
CA SER A 69 2.71 -0.14 -4.08
C SER A 69 2.58 0.69 -5.36
N LEU A 70 3.44 1.70 -5.55
CA LEU A 70 3.45 2.50 -6.78
C LEU A 70 3.78 1.65 -8.02
N CYS A 71 4.72 0.73 -7.93
CA CYS A 71 5.06 -0.15 -9.04
C CYS A 71 3.88 -1.07 -9.40
N TRP A 72 3.19 -1.62 -8.40
CA TRP A 72 1.97 -2.41 -8.60
C TRP A 72 0.86 -1.60 -9.26
N LEU A 73 0.64 -0.34 -8.86
CA LEU A 73 -0.31 0.56 -9.52
C LEU A 73 0.01 0.75 -11.00
N LEU A 74 1.30 0.97 -11.33
CA LEU A 74 1.75 1.18 -12.71
C LEU A 74 1.61 -0.09 -13.58
N LEU A 75 1.59 -1.27 -12.96
CA LEU A 75 1.31 -2.56 -13.61
C LEU A 75 -0.18 -2.95 -13.59
N GLY A 76 -1.07 -2.09 -13.06
CA GLY A 76 -2.50 -2.38 -12.95
C GLY A 76 -2.87 -3.41 -11.89
N GLN A 77 -1.96 -3.76 -10.99
CA GLN A 77 -2.16 -4.77 -9.94
C GLN A 77 -2.71 -4.15 -8.65
N GLY A 78 -3.99 -3.78 -8.68
CA GLY A 78 -4.64 -3.02 -7.60
C GLY A 78 -4.61 -3.68 -6.22
N GLU A 79 -4.83 -5.00 -6.12
CA GLU A 79 -4.86 -5.70 -4.82
C GLU A 79 -3.48 -5.73 -4.15
N HIS A 80 -2.42 -5.99 -4.93
CA HIS A 80 -1.04 -5.94 -4.45
C HIS A 80 -0.68 -4.51 -4.00
N ALA A 81 -1.07 -3.50 -4.78
CA ALA A 81 -0.85 -2.11 -4.43
C ALA A 81 -1.56 -1.72 -3.12
N LEU A 82 -2.78 -2.20 -2.90
CA LEU A 82 -3.57 -1.93 -1.71
C LEU A 82 -2.95 -2.57 -0.47
N SER A 83 -2.50 -3.83 -0.58
CA SER A 83 -1.83 -4.53 0.51
C SER A 83 -0.58 -3.77 0.97
N ASP A 84 0.28 -3.36 0.03
CA ASP A 84 1.48 -2.59 0.35
C ASP A 84 1.15 -1.20 0.91
N ALA A 85 0.12 -0.52 0.40
CA ALA A 85 -0.29 0.78 0.91
C ALA A 85 -0.76 0.71 2.36
N LYS A 86 -1.52 -0.33 2.73
CA LYS A 86 -1.97 -0.57 4.10
C LYS A 86 -0.79 -0.88 5.03
N ALA A 87 0.13 -1.76 4.62
CA ALA A 87 1.33 -2.04 5.40
C ALA A 87 2.19 -0.78 5.62
N CYS A 88 2.34 0.06 4.59
CA CYS A 88 3.01 1.37 4.70
C CYS A 88 2.34 2.26 5.75
N ARG A 89 1.01 2.28 5.80
CA ARG A 89 0.22 3.10 6.71
C ARG A 89 0.26 2.59 8.15
N GLU A 90 0.29 1.27 8.33
CA GLU A 90 0.48 0.65 9.65
C GLU A 90 1.84 1.02 10.25
N LEU A 91 2.90 1.03 9.42
CA LEU A 91 4.25 1.42 9.85
C LEU A 91 4.39 2.93 10.11
N LYS A 92 3.67 3.77 9.36
CA LYS A 92 3.75 5.24 9.47
C LYS A 92 2.37 5.89 9.25
N PRO A 93 1.52 5.93 10.30
CA PRO A 93 0.13 6.38 10.18
C PRO A 93 -0.04 7.89 9.94
N ASP A 94 0.95 8.69 10.27
CA ASP A 94 0.99 10.15 10.12
C ASP A 94 1.64 10.59 8.79
N TRP A 95 1.81 9.68 7.83
CA TRP A 95 2.40 10.00 6.52
C TRP A 95 1.34 10.07 5.41
N PRO A 96 0.98 11.28 4.92
CA PRO A 96 -0.12 11.45 3.95
C PRO A 96 0.07 10.65 2.65
N LYS A 97 1.32 10.35 2.26
CA LYS A 97 1.62 9.57 1.05
C LYS A 97 1.10 8.13 1.15
N ALA A 98 1.02 7.54 2.35
CA ALA A 98 0.45 6.22 2.54
C ALA A 98 -1.06 6.22 2.23
N CYS A 99 -1.79 7.20 2.76
CA CYS A 99 -3.20 7.43 2.45
C CYS A 99 -3.44 7.64 0.94
N TYR A 100 -2.55 8.39 0.28
CA TYR A 100 -2.64 8.57 -1.17
C TYR A 100 -2.46 7.25 -1.93
N ARG A 101 -1.48 6.42 -1.56
CA ARG A 101 -1.26 5.11 -2.19
C ARG A 101 -2.46 4.19 -2.01
N GLU A 102 -3.05 4.18 -0.81
CA GLU A 102 -4.23 3.39 -0.49
C GLU A 102 -5.43 3.83 -1.33
N GLY A 103 -5.72 5.14 -1.39
CA GLY A 103 -6.79 5.70 -2.20
C GLY A 103 -6.59 5.43 -3.70
N ALA A 104 -5.35 5.52 -4.21
CA ALA A 104 -5.04 5.22 -5.60
C ALA A 104 -5.27 3.74 -5.95
N ALA A 105 -4.92 2.82 -5.05
CA ALA A 105 -5.15 1.39 -5.23
C ALA A 105 -6.64 1.05 -5.20
N LEU A 106 -7.39 1.59 -4.24
CA LEU A 106 -8.85 1.42 -4.15
C LEU A 106 -9.55 1.98 -5.39
N ARG A 107 -9.10 3.13 -5.90
CA ARG A 107 -9.64 3.72 -7.14
C ARG A 107 -9.39 2.84 -8.36
N LEU A 108 -8.20 2.23 -8.47
CA LEU A 108 -7.89 1.26 -9.53
C LEU A 108 -8.79 0.02 -9.46
N LEU A 109 -9.13 -0.41 -8.24
CA LEU A 109 -10.08 -1.49 -7.97
C LEU A 109 -11.57 -1.07 -8.09
N GLN A 110 -11.84 0.16 -8.52
CA GLN A 110 -13.18 0.76 -8.60
C GLN A 110 -13.96 0.79 -7.27
N ARG A 111 -13.25 0.74 -6.14
CA ARG A 111 -13.80 0.88 -4.78
C ARG A 111 -13.81 2.34 -4.37
N PHE A 112 -14.63 3.13 -5.07
CA PHE A 112 -14.55 4.60 -5.05
C PHE A 112 -14.87 5.24 -3.70
N ASP A 113 -15.83 4.70 -2.94
CA ASP A 113 -16.18 5.22 -1.61
C ASP A 113 -15.02 5.03 -0.62
N GLU A 114 -14.40 3.86 -0.61
CA GLU A 114 -13.23 3.58 0.21
C GLU A 114 -12.02 4.43 -0.23
N ALA A 115 -11.84 4.62 -1.55
CA ALA A 115 -10.81 5.49 -2.07
C ALA A 115 -10.98 6.94 -1.60
N ALA A 116 -12.20 7.45 -1.62
CA ALA A 116 -12.51 8.79 -1.12
C ALA A 116 -12.21 8.90 0.38
N ASN A 117 -12.56 7.89 1.20
CA ASN A 117 -12.21 7.90 2.62
C ASN A 117 -10.68 7.95 2.83
N ALA A 118 -9.93 7.11 2.14
CA ALA A 118 -8.47 7.08 2.25
C ALA A 118 -7.83 8.44 1.85
N PHE A 119 -8.29 9.06 0.75
CA PHE A 119 -7.80 10.38 0.37
C PHE A 119 -8.19 11.46 1.38
N TYR A 120 -9.41 11.42 1.92
CA TYR A 120 -9.87 12.37 2.94
C TYR A 120 -9.02 12.29 4.21
N GLU A 121 -8.71 11.09 4.69
CA GLU A 121 -7.79 10.89 5.82
C GLU A 121 -6.39 11.45 5.53
N GLY A 122 -5.91 11.34 4.29
CA GLY A 122 -4.70 12.02 3.85
C GLY A 122 -4.81 13.55 3.90
N VAL A 123 -5.94 14.13 3.47
CA VAL A 123 -6.21 15.57 3.58
C VAL A 123 -6.21 16.04 5.04
N LEU A 124 -6.72 15.23 5.98
CA LEU A 124 -6.65 15.56 7.41
C LEU A 124 -5.21 15.66 7.92
N LEU A 125 -4.28 14.87 7.35
CA LEU A 125 -2.86 14.90 7.70
C LEU A 125 -2.09 16.04 6.99
N SER A 126 -2.49 16.43 5.78
CA SER A 126 -1.89 17.54 5.02
C SER A 126 -2.98 18.33 4.27
N PRO A 127 -3.66 19.27 4.95
CA PRO A 127 -4.78 20.02 4.40
C PRO A 127 -4.42 20.94 3.22
N GLU A 128 -3.15 21.30 3.08
CA GLU A 128 -2.61 22.11 1.99
C GLU A 128 -2.26 21.30 0.73
N SER A 129 -2.30 19.96 0.81
CA SER A 129 -1.98 19.09 -0.32
C SER A 129 -3.08 19.13 -1.38
N LYS A 130 -2.83 19.94 -2.42
CA LYS A 130 -3.71 20.00 -3.60
C LYS A 130 -3.89 18.64 -4.26
N GLU A 131 -2.84 17.80 -4.28
CA GLU A 131 -2.89 16.45 -4.84
C GLU A 131 -3.91 15.57 -4.12
N LEU A 132 -3.93 15.60 -2.77
CA LEU A 132 -4.89 14.84 -1.97
C LEU A 132 -6.32 15.38 -2.10
N ILE A 133 -6.48 16.71 -2.12
CA ILE A 133 -7.79 17.35 -2.30
C ILE A 133 -8.38 16.99 -3.66
N ASP A 134 -7.58 17.08 -4.72
CA ASP A 134 -8.03 16.75 -6.07
C ASP A 134 -8.35 15.25 -6.18
N ALA A 135 -7.50 14.38 -5.65
CA ALA A 135 -7.75 12.93 -5.65
C ALA A 135 -9.02 12.55 -4.88
N PHE A 136 -9.28 13.18 -3.73
CA PHE A 136 -10.53 12.99 -2.98
C PHE A 136 -11.75 13.37 -3.83
N ARG A 137 -11.74 14.56 -4.44
CA ARG A 137 -12.84 15.05 -5.29
C ARG A 137 -13.08 14.11 -6.48
N GLU A 138 -12.01 13.70 -7.15
CA GLU A 138 -12.06 12.77 -8.27
C GLU A 138 -12.67 11.42 -7.86
N ALA A 139 -12.30 10.88 -6.69
CA ALA A 139 -12.86 9.63 -6.18
C ALA A 139 -14.36 9.75 -5.91
N VAL A 140 -14.81 10.84 -5.26
CA VAL A 140 -16.23 11.11 -5.01
C VAL A 140 -17.02 11.20 -6.31
N ASP A 141 -16.51 11.94 -7.30
CA ASP A 141 -17.17 12.09 -8.59
C ASP A 141 -17.20 10.78 -9.40
N ALA A 142 -16.15 9.97 -9.30
CA ALA A 142 -16.12 8.64 -9.90
C ALA A 142 -17.17 7.70 -9.27
N GLY A 143 -17.29 7.69 -7.94
CA GLY A 143 -18.31 6.90 -7.22
C GLY A 143 -19.73 7.29 -7.62
N ARG A 144 -20.03 8.60 -7.68
CA ARG A 144 -21.33 9.11 -8.16
C ARG A 144 -21.66 8.62 -9.58
N LYS A 145 -20.70 8.69 -10.50
CA LYS A 145 -20.87 8.24 -11.88
C LYS A 145 -21.04 6.72 -11.98
N PHE A 146 -20.33 5.96 -11.14
CA PHE A 146 -20.41 4.51 -11.10
C PHE A 146 -21.81 4.05 -10.67
N HIS A 147 -22.28 4.51 -9.50
CA HIS A 147 -23.61 4.18 -8.99
C HIS A 147 -24.76 4.73 -9.86
N GLY A 148 -24.55 5.87 -10.53
CA GLY A 148 -25.51 6.42 -11.48
C GLY A 148 -25.74 5.55 -12.71
N LYS A 149 -24.72 4.81 -13.17
CA LYS A 149 -24.81 3.90 -14.33
C LYS A 149 -25.47 2.56 -13.97
N ASP A 150 -25.20 2.03 -12.77
CA ASP A 150 -25.79 0.77 -12.32
C ASP A 150 -27.32 0.88 -12.19
N LYS A 151 -27.83 2.02 -11.72
CA LYS A 151 -29.27 2.29 -11.61
C LYS A 151 -30.01 2.37 -12.95
N ILE A 152 -29.30 2.56 -14.06
CA ILE A 152 -29.90 2.62 -15.41
C ILE A 152 -30.01 1.21 -16.01
N LYS A 153 -29.05 0.31 -15.72
CA LYS A 153 -29.08 -1.08 -16.20
C LYS A 153 -30.14 -1.95 -15.53
N ASP A 154 -30.50 -1.65 -14.29
CA ASP A 154 -31.50 -2.42 -13.53
C ASP A 154 -32.96 -2.08 -13.91
N LYS A 155 -33.16 -1.10 -14.81
CA LYS A 155 -34.49 -0.63 -15.25
C LYS A 155 -34.81 -0.93 -16.72
N SER A 156 -33.95 -1.67 -17.43
CA SER A 156 -34.10 -2.02 -18.84
C SER A 156 -34.38 -3.51 -19.03
#